data_AF-A0A6A6K0Y9-F1
#
_entry.id   AF-A0A6A6K0Y9-F1
#
_cell.length_a   1.000
_cell.length_b   1.000
_cell.length_c   1.000
_cell.angle_alpha   90.00
_cell.angle_beta   90.00
_cell.angle_gamma   90.00
#
_symmetry.space_group_name_H-M   'P 1'
#
loop_
_entity.id
_entity.type
_entity.pdbx_description
1 polymer ?
#
loop_
_entity_poly.entity_id
_entity_poly.type
_entity_poly.pdbx_seq_one_letter_code
_entity_poly.pdbx_strand_id
1 'polypeptide(L)'
;MIIHQAHTTSAGQTTYTFSFAGKNPGYISVADIAVEVRASGQTEFTTLDTSRWSLTGTNQITLTSPISAPADGANNLRIRRIVAKESPYASFPRGSMLDMLNLDRSLIQLVENIQEILDGFLPAGFYFQQNINMNGHKFYNLGDGVDPQDSVNKRQMDALDAELSAWITSVDVKHTTWNDRQDNEIASLQAGIASNGTAAYVPYKFVAKGGETTISPPYIFRTARVQRNGVMQFEIDGAYSISGNVLRWLLLYGRVMLYDARLALAGIQTVLTWLALRKIDLLIRT
;
A
#
# COMPACT_ATOMS: atom_id res chain seq x y z
N MET A 1 22.79 38.09 -1.53
CA MET A 1 24.03 37.90 -2.32
C MET A 1 23.76 38.36 -3.74
N ILE A 2 24.49 39.36 -4.26
CA ILE A 2 24.28 39.86 -5.63
C ILE A 2 25.01 38.92 -6.61
N ILE A 3 24.26 37.97 -7.15
CA ILE A 3 24.72 37.02 -8.19
C ILE A 3 24.56 37.58 -9.62
N HIS A 4 24.00 38.78 -9.73
CA HIS A 4 23.77 39.46 -10.99
C HIS A 4 23.79 40.98 -10.83
N GLN A 5 24.31 41.71 -11.81
CA GLN A 5 24.24 43.16 -11.87
C GLN A 5 23.50 43.59 -13.13
N ALA A 6 22.57 44.52 -12.99
CA ALA A 6 21.73 45.00 -14.07
C ALA A 6 22.12 46.43 -14.48
N HIS A 7 22.05 46.71 -15.77
CA HIS A 7 22.38 48.00 -16.37
C HIS A 7 21.30 48.41 -17.38
N THR A 8 21.05 49.72 -17.47
CA THR A 8 20.37 50.33 -18.62
C THR A 8 21.41 50.62 -19.70
N THR A 9 21.15 50.14 -20.91
CA THR A 9 22.06 50.34 -22.06
C THR A 9 21.83 51.69 -22.74
N SER A 10 22.79 52.13 -23.56
CA SER A 10 22.72 53.36 -24.35
C SER A 10 23.32 53.11 -25.73
N ALA A 11 22.82 53.81 -26.76
CA ALA A 11 23.16 53.59 -28.17
C ALA A 11 24.66 53.77 -28.51
N GLY A 12 25.45 54.39 -27.62
CA GLY A 12 26.91 54.54 -27.77
C GLY A 12 27.74 53.83 -26.71
N GLN A 13 27.12 53.13 -25.74
CA GLN A 13 27.84 52.47 -24.66
C GLN A 13 28.02 50.98 -24.99
N THR A 14 29.27 50.55 -25.06
CA THR A 14 29.63 49.14 -25.26
C THR A 14 30.26 48.51 -24.02
N THR A 15 30.69 49.33 -23.05
CA THR A 15 31.47 48.87 -21.90
C THR A 15 30.68 48.97 -20.61
N TYR A 16 30.66 47.87 -19.86
CA TYR A 16 29.90 47.72 -18.62
C TYR A 16 30.78 47.09 -17.54
N THR A 17 30.82 47.71 -16.37
CA THR A 17 31.55 47.22 -15.20
C THR A 17 30.62 46.41 -14.30
N PHE A 18 31.12 45.33 -13.71
CA PHE A 18 30.36 44.51 -12.79
C PHE A 18 31.16 44.16 -11.53
N SER A 19 30.48 43.95 -10.42
CA SER A 19 31.09 43.38 -9.21
C SER A 19 30.26 42.18 -8.74
N PHE A 20 30.92 41.03 -8.64
CA PHE A 20 30.32 39.81 -8.13
C PHE A 20 30.97 39.39 -6.83
N ALA A 21 30.15 38.90 -5.90
CA ALA A 21 30.62 38.10 -4.78
C ALA A 21 30.84 36.65 -5.26
N GLY A 22 31.90 35.96 -4.81
CA GLY A 22 32.16 34.55 -5.10
C GLY A 22 33.62 34.23 -5.45
N LYS A 23 33.84 33.00 -5.95
CA LYS A 23 35.13 32.42 -6.39
C LYS A 23 36.00 33.41 -7.18
N ASN A 24 37.30 33.46 -6.91
CA ASN A 24 38.24 34.38 -7.57
C ASN A 24 37.82 35.87 -7.59
N PRO A 25 37.79 36.57 -6.44
CA PRO A 25 37.46 38.00 -6.39
C PRO A 25 38.42 38.93 -7.17
N GLY A 26 39.42 38.39 -7.87
CA GLY A 26 40.31 39.13 -8.78
C GLY A 26 40.53 38.50 -10.16
N TYR A 27 40.03 37.29 -10.45
CA TYR A 27 40.22 36.64 -11.77
C TYR A 27 39.00 35.78 -12.13
N ILE A 28 38.00 36.41 -12.76
CA ILE A 28 36.79 35.73 -13.20
C ILE A 28 37.03 35.17 -14.61
N SER A 29 36.77 33.87 -14.79
CA SER A 29 36.85 33.23 -16.11
C SER A 29 35.68 33.69 -16.99
N VAL A 30 35.91 33.82 -18.29
CA VAL A 30 34.84 34.13 -19.28
C VAL A 30 33.73 33.08 -19.23
N ALA A 31 34.08 31.81 -18.99
CA ALA A 31 33.11 30.71 -18.88
C ALA A 31 32.18 30.81 -17.65
N ASP A 32 32.58 31.57 -16.63
CA ASP A 32 31.81 31.76 -15.38
C ASP A 32 30.90 33.00 -15.46
N ILE A 33 30.79 33.65 -16.62
CA ILE A 33 29.98 34.85 -16.83
C ILE A 33 28.93 34.57 -17.90
N ALA A 34 27.67 34.85 -17.57
CA ALA A 34 26.60 34.98 -18.55
C ALA A 34 26.21 36.44 -18.69
N VAL A 35 26.26 36.95 -19.91
CA VAL A 35 25.70 38.26 -20.26
C VAL A 35 24.34 38.02 -20.89
N GLU A 36 23.32 38.69 -20.41
CA GLU A 36 21.96 38.52 -20.89
C GLU A 36 21.36 39.89 -21.22
N VAL A 37 20.53 39.93 -22.25
CA VAL A 37 19.83 41.14 -22.69
C VAL A 37 18.32 40.88 -22.71
N ARG A 38 17.53 41.91 -22.42
CA ARG A 38 16.10 41.90 -22.75
C ARG A 38 15.80 42.95 -23.81
N ALA A 39 14.91 42.64 -24.75
CA ALA A 39 14.43 43.62 -25.71
C ALA A 39 13.34 44.50 -25.08
N SER A 40 13.09 45.68 -25.67
CA SER A 40 12.01 46.56 -25.24
C SER A 40 10.65 45.85 -25.36
N GLY A 41 9.88 45.85 -24.28
CA GLY A 41 8.57 45.17 -24.23
C GLY A 41 8.63 43.67 -23.93
N GLN A 42 9.82 43.08 -23.76
CA GLN A 42 9.99 41.71 -23.29
C GLN A 42 10.21 41.68 -21.77
N THR A 43 9.60 40.70 -21.11
CA THR A 43 9.76 40.46 -19.66
C THR A 43 10.93 39.55 -19.33
N GLU A 44 11.43 38.78 -20.32
CA GLU A 44 12.47 37.77 -20.14
C GLU A 44 13.84 38.22 -20.66
N PHE A 45 14.90 37.77 -19.98
CA PHE A 45 16.30 37.97 -20.38
C PHE A 45 16.77 36.80 -21.22
N THR A 46 17.43 37.08 -22.35
CA THR A 46 18.06 36.09 -23.22
C THR A 46 19.57 36.17 -23.11
N THR A 47 20.24 35.02 -22.95
CA THR A 47 21.71 34.96 -22.90
C THR A 47 22.32 35.35 -24.25
N LEU A 48 23.25 36.30 -24.21
CA LEU A 48 24.07 36.70 -25.35
C LEU A 48 25.20 35.69 -25.54
N ASP A 49 25.40 35.27 -26.78
CA ASP A 49 26.55 34.46 -27.16
C ASP A 49 27.87 35.16 -26.81
N THR A 50 28.83 34.38 -26.35
CA THR A 50 30.23 34.74 -26.08
C THR A 50 30.97 35.39 -27.25
N SER A 51 30.48 35.25 -28.50
CA SER A 51 31.01 36.00 -29.65
C SER A 51 30.64 37.50 -29.64
N ARG A 52 29.60 37.88 -28.90
CA ARG A 52 29.04 39.25 -28.88
C ARG A 52 29.60 40.14 -27.77
N TRP A 53 30.43 39.59 -26.89
CA TRP A 53 31.03 40.31 -25.80
C TRP A 53 32.38 39.70 -25.42
N SER A 54 33.26 40.47 -24.79
CA SER A 54 34.53 39.98 -24.27
C SER A 54 34.82 40.55 -22.89
N LEU A 55 35.58 39.81 -22.09
CA LEU A 55 36.08 40.29 -20.80
C LEU A 55 37.34 41.11 -21.05
N THR A 56 37.24 42.44 -20.91
CA THR A 56 38.28 43.40 -21.29
C THR A 56 39.05 43.97 -20.10
N GLY A 57 38.64 43.63 -18.87
CA GLY A 57 39.36 43.90 -17.63
C GLY A 57 38.89 42.96 -16.52
N THR A 58 39.41 43.12 -15.29
CA THR A 58 39.10 42.23 -14.15
C THR A 58 37.61 42.15 -13.84
N ASN A 59 36.89 43.26 -14.04
CA ASN A 59 35.49 43.46 -13.66
C ASN A 59 34.72 44.22 -14.75
N GLN A 60 35.07 44.01 -16.02
CA GLN A 60 34.53 44.77 -17.13
C GLN A 60 34.30 43.89 -18.35
N ILE A 61 33.10 43.97 -18.93
CA ILE A 61 32.81 43.42 -20.25
C ILE A 61 32.72 44.54 -21.28
N THR A 62 33.08 44.22 -22.53
CA THR A 62 32.85 45.06 -23.69
C THR A 62 32.04 44.29 -24.73
N LEU A 63 30.93 44.88 -25.17
CA LEU A 63 30.07 44.36 -26.24
C LEU A 63 30.69 44.69 -27.60
N THR A 64 30.59 43.76 -28.55
CA THR A 64 31.05 43.95 -29.94
C THR A 64 30.21 44.98 -30.69
N SER A 65 28.96 45.19 -30.26
CA SER A 65 28.07 46.23 -30.80
C SER A 65 27.15 46.75 -29.69
N PRO A 66 26.85 48.06 -29.64
CA PRO A 66 26.00 48.63 -28.62
C PRO A 66 24.58 48.06 -28.71
N ILE A 67 23.91 48.02 -27.56
CA ILE A 67 22.51 47.60 -27.44
C ILE A 67 21.68 48.88 -27.21
N SER A 68 20.60 49.04 -27.97
CA SER A 68 19.72 50.20 -27.83
C SER A 68 19.07 50.22 -26.45
N ALA A 69 18.98 51.42 -25.87
CA ALA A 69 18.23 51.65 -24.65
C ALA A 69 16.76 51.17 -24.85
N PRO A 70 16.15 50.52 -23.85
CA PRO A 70 14.77 50.11 -23.95
C PRO A 70 13.86 51.32 -23.81
N ALA A 71 12.71 51.32 -24.48
CA ALA A 71 11.78 52.46 -24.46
C ALA A 71 11.13 52.68 -23.09
N ASP A 72 11.14 51.65 -22.23
CA ASP A 72 10.64 51.68 -20.85
C ASP A 72 11.62 52.30 -19.84
N GLY A 73 12.85 52.62 -20.27
CA GLY A 73 13.90 53.20 -19.43
C GLY A 73 14.49 52.25 -18.37
N ALA A 74 14.07 50.99 -18.33
CA ALA A 74 14.47 50.05 -17.28
C ALA A 74 15.70 49.21 -17.68
N ASN A 75 16.32 48.51 -16.73
CA ASN A 75 17.58 47.80 -16.98
C ASN A 75 17.41 46.68 -18.01
N ASN A 76 18.12 46.73 -19.14
CA ASN A 76 18.01 45.75 -20.21
C ASN A 76 19.26 44.90 -20.47
N LEU A 77 20.33 45.11 -19.72
CA LEU A 77 21.49 44.25 -19.71
C LEU A 77 21.65 43.68 -18.30
N ARG A 78 21.89 42.38 -18.20
CA ARG A 78 22.19 41.70 -16.94
C ARG A 78 23.46 40.90 -17.12
N ILE A 79 24.43 41.14 -16.25
CA ILE A 79 25.66 40.35 -16.17
C ILE A 79 25.48 39.45 -14.96
N ARG A 80 25.59 38.14 -15.16
CA ARG A 80 25.43 37.12 -14.15
C ARG A 80 26.70 36.34 -13.97
N ARG A 81 26.90 35.89 -12.75
CA ARG A 81 27.89 34.88 -12.44
C ARG A 81 27.26 33.48 -12.53
N ILE A 82 27.92 32.58 -13.25
CA ILE A 82 27.63 31.14 -13.27
C ILE A 82 28.66 30.46 -12.37
N VAL A 83 28.19 29.75 -11.34
CA VAL A 83 29.03 28.88 -10.52
C VAL A 83 28.26 27.60 -10.29
N ALA A 84 28.89 26.47 -10.59
CA ALA A 84 28.31 25.17 -10.32
C ALA A 84 28.33 24.88 -8.81
N LYS A 85 27.34 24.14 -8.31
CA LYS A 85 27.15 23.91 -6.85
C LYS A 85 28.34 23.16 -6.24
N GLU A 86 28.99 22.34 -7.05
CA GLU A 86 30.18 21.55 -6.76
C GLU A 86 31.48 22.37 -6.74
N SER A 87 31.47 23.63 -7.18
CA SER A 87 32.66 24.49 -7.15
C SER A 87 32.77 25.23 -5.80
N PRO A 88 33.96 25.23 -5.16
CA PRO A 88 34.17 25.94 -3.91
C PRO A 88 34.04 27.46 -4.08
N TYR A 89 33.44 28.12 -3.09
CA TYR A 89 33.23 29.56 -3.06
C TYR A 89 34.52 30.37 -3.18
N ALA A 90 35.67 29.84 -2.72
CA ALA A 90 36.97 30.46 -2.91
C ALA A 90 37.92 29.44 -3.55
N SER A 91 38.57 29.82 -4.65
CA SER A 91 39.74 29.13 -5.18
C SER A 91 40.95 30.05 -5.06
N PHE A 92 42.07 29.50 -4.62
CA PHE A 92 43.33 30.23 -4.42
C PHE A 92 44.34 29.82 -5.50
N PRO A 93 44.21 30.31 -6.75
CA PRO A 93 45.31 30.20 -7.70
C PRO A 93 46.53 30.95 -7.13
N ARG A 94 47.74 30.52 -7.52
CA ARG A 94 48.99 31.11 -7.03
C ARG A 94 48.95 32.64 -7.06
N GLY A 95 49.12 33.28 -5.90
CA GLY A 95 49.10 34.74 -5.74
C GLY A 95 47.80 35.35 -5.22
N SER A 96 46.74 34.57 -5.00
CA SER A 96 45.50 35.04 -4.36
C SER A 96 45.71 35.22 -2.84
N MET A 97 45.35 36.38 -2.30
CA MET A 97 45.39 36.62 -0.86
C MET A 97 44.20 35.92 -0.18
N LEU A 98 44.48 35.12 0.86
CA LEU A 98 43.48 34.58 1.77
C LEU A 98 42.85 35.76 2.54
N ASP A 99 41.62 36.13 2.17
CA ASP A 99 40.82 37.11 2.92
C ASP A 99 39.80 36.40 3.80
N MET A 100 39.61 36.91 5.01
CA MET A 100 38.68 36.39 6.01
C MET A 100 37.25 36.29 5.45
N LEU A 101 36.86 37.23 4.59
CA LEU A 101 35.55 37.23 3.95
C LEU A 101 35.36 36.04 2.99
N ASN A 102 36.42 35.63 2.29
CA ASN A 102 36.37 34.48 1.38
C ASN A 102 36.38 33.16 2.16
N LEU A 103 37.08 33.14 3.29
CA LEU A 103 37.11 31.99 4.21
C LEU A 103 35.72 31.78 4.83
N ASP A 104 35.13 32.84 5.40
CA ASP A 104 33.81 32.79 6.05
C ASP A 104 32.71 32.30 5.09
N ARG A 105 32.68 32.83 3.87
CA ARG A 105 31.70 32.41 2.86
C ARG A 105 31.92 30.99 2.35
N SER A 106 33.16 30.50 2.34
CA SER A 106 33.45 29.10 2.01
C SER A 106 32.98 28.14 3.11
N LEU A 107 33.09 28.56 4.38
CA LEU A 107 32.57 27.81 5.52
C LEU A 107 31.03 27.79 5.52
N ILE A 108 30.39 28.91 5.19
CA ILE A 108 28.93 28.98 5.06
C ILE A 108 28.44 28.02 3.97
N GLN A 109 29.04 28.02 2.77
CA GLN A 109 28.66 27.09 1.70
C GLN A 109 28.82 25.62 2.12
N LEU A 110 29.90 25.30 2.86
CA LEU A 110 30.10 23.95 3.38
C LEU A 110 28.98 23.56 4.35
N VAL A 111 28.58 24.46 5.25
CA VAL A 111 27.48 24.21 6.18
C VAL A 111 26.16 24.04 5.42
N GLU A 112 25.87 24.87 4.43
CA GLU A 112 24.66 24.74 3.60
C GLU A 112 24.60 23.38 2.89
N ASN A 113 25.71 22.96 2.27
CA ASN A 113 25.80 21.64 1.64
C ASN A 113 25.60 20.49 2.65
N ILE A 114 26.13 20.61 3.86
CA ILE A 114 25.94 19.61 4.92
C ILE A 114 24.47 19.58 5.36
N GLN A 115 23.82 20.73 5.52
CA GLN A 115 22.40 20.78 5.89
C GLN A 115 21.52 20.15 4.82
N GLU A 116 21.77 20.44 3.55
CA GLU A 116 21.01 19.80 2.46
C GLU A 116 21.17 18.26 2.46
N ILE A 117 22.38 17.76 2.72
CA ILE A 117 22.62 16.31 2.82
C ILE A 117 21.90 15.73 4.05
N LEU A 118 21.94 16.41 5.19
CA LEU A 118 21.25 15.99 6.42
C LEU A 118 19.73 16.01 6.26
N ASP A 119 19.19 16.96 5.51
CA ASP A 119 17.77 17.06 5.16
C ASP A 119 17.35 16.03 4.08
N GLY A 120 18.29 15.29 3.52
CA GLY A 120 18.04 14.22 2.55
C GLY A 120 17.97 14.68 1.08
N PHE A 121 18.40 15.90 0.77
CA PHE A 121 18.58 16.37 -0.60
C PHE A 121 19.89 15.84 -1.19
N LEU A 122 19.85 14.57 -1.61
CA LEU A 122 20.99 13.86 -2.16
C LEU A 122 21.13 14.13 -3.68
N PRO A 123 22.35 14.18 -4.21
CA PRO A 123 22.58 14.39 -5.64
C PRO A 123 22.06 13.21 -6.48
N ALA A 124 21.78 13.47 -7.75
CA ALA A 124 21.32 12.44 -8.68
C ALA A 124 22.35 11.30 -8.79
N GLY A 125 21.88 10.05 -8.74
CA GLY A 125 22.74 8.85 -8.77
C GLY A 125 23.44 8.54 -7.45
N PHE A 126 23.10 9.23 -6.36
CA PHE A 126 23.60 8.88 -5.03
C PHE A 126 23.14 7.47 -4.62
N TYR A 127 24.06 6.69 -4.07
CA TYR A 127 23.78 5.41 -3.41
C TYR A 127 24.66 5.25 -2.17
N PHE A 128 24.14 4.58 -1.15
CA PHE A 128 24.91 4.22 0.03
C PHE A 128 25.81 3.03 -0.29
N GLN A 129 27.12 3.14 0.00
CA GLN A 129 28.08 2.05 -0.22
C GLN A 129 28.09 1.01 0.89
N GLN A 130 27.48 1.32 2.03
CA GLN A 130 27.44 0.47 3.22
C GLN A 130 25.99 0.23 3.64
N ASN A 131 25.82 -0.75 4.53
CA ASN A 131 24.54 -1.01 5.16
C ASN A 131 24.07 0.21 5.96
N ILE A 132 22.77 0.49 5.87
CA ILE A 132 22.15 1.64 6.52
C ILE A 132 21.65 1.21 7.91
N ASN A 133 22.08 1.90 8.96
CA ASN A 133 21.50 1.78 10.29
C ASN A 133 20.64 3.01 10.59
N MET A 134 19.34 2.80 10.76
CA MET A 134 18.38 3.88 11.02
C MET A 134 18.22 4.23 12.50
N ASN A 135 18.91 3.57 13.42
CA ASN A 135 18.85 3.84 14.86
C ASN A 135 17.41 3.95 15.42
N GLY A 136 16.51 3.07 14.96
CA GLY A 136 15.09 3.06 15.38
C GLY A 136 14.18 4.06 14.66
N HIS A 137 14.70 4.86 13.72
CA HIS A 137 13.89 5.73 12.88
C HIS A 137 13.11 4.93 11.81
N LYS A 138 11.95 5.46 11.44
CA LYS A 138 11.04 4.85 10.48
C LYS A 138 11.34 5.36 9.07
N PHE A 139 11.17 4.48 8.08
CA PHE A 139 11.02 4.87 6.69
C PHE A 139 9.56 5.20 6.43
N TYR A 140 9.27 6.45 6.03
CA TYR A 140 7.93 6.88 5.60
C TYR A 140 7.86 6.96 4.08
N ASN A 141 6.65 6.80 3.52
CA ASN A 141 6.39 6.83 2.07
C ASN A 141 7.23 5.81 1.25
N LEU A 142 7.49 4.63 1.83
CA LEU A 142 8.10 3.52 1.11
C LEU A 142 7.08 2.93 0.13
N GLY A 143 7.46 2.77 -1.14
CA GLY A 143 6.67 2.07 -2.14
C GLY A 143 6.45 0.60 -1.79
N ASP A 144 5.61 -0.09 -2.56
CA ASP A 144 5.48 -1.55 -2.44
C ASP A 144 6.72 -2.22 -3.01
N GLY A 145 7.25 -3.22 -2.29
CA GLY A 145 8.26 -4.10 -2.85
C GLY A 145 7.64 -5.05 -3.86
N VAL A 146 8.26 -5.17 -5.03
CA VAL A 146 7.83 -6.05 -6.13
C VAL A 146 8.90 -7.08 -6.45
N ASP A 147 10.17 -6.66 -6.49
CA ASP A 147 11.30 -7.53 -6.77
C ASP A 147 11.81 -8.24 -5.51
N PRO A 148 12.52 -9.38 -5.65
CA PRO A 148 12.95 -10.20 -4.51
C PRO A 148 13.87 -9.50 -3.49
N GLN A 149 14.50 -8.39 -3.88
CA GLN A 149 15.42 -7.61 -3.05
C GLN A 149 14.79 -6.31 -2.52
N ASP A 150 13.53 -6.05 -2.87
CA ASP A 150 12.86 -4.83 -2.43
C ASP A 150 12.51 -4.89 -0.95
N SER A 151 12.48 -3.71 -0.35
CA SER A 151 11.97 -3.55 1.01
C SER A 151 10.44 -3.62 1.01
N VAL A 152 9.88 -4.43 1.90
CA VAL A 152 8.43 -4.53 2.09
C VAL A 152 7.93 -3.47 3.06
N ASN A 153 6.78 -2.88 2.75
CA ASN A 153 6.12 -1.95 3.67
C ASN A 153 5.11 -2.67 4.59
N LYS A 154 4.66 -1.98 5.64
CA LYS A 154 3.76 -2.57 6.65
C LYS A 154 2.42 -3.02 6.07
N ARG A 155 1.91 -2.34 5.04
CA ARG A 155 0.65 -2.70 4.37
C ARG A 155 0.73 -4.07 3.71
N GLN A 156 1.85 -4.39 3.04
CA GLN A 156 2.06 -5.71 2.44
C GLN A 156 2.10 -6.81 3.51
N MET A 157 2.75 -6.54 4.64
CA MET A 157 2.78 -7.48 5.77
C MET A 157 1.40 -7.69 6.40
N ASP A 158 0.61 -6.63 6.56
CA ASP A 158 -0.75 -6.71 7.12
C ASP A 158 -1.70 -7.50 6.20
N ALA A 159 -1.54 -7.36 4.88
CA ALA A 159 -2.30 -8.16 3.91
C ALA A 159 -1.98 -9.65 4.04
N LEU A 160 -0.70 -10.01 4.16
CA LEU A 160 -0.27 -11.40 4.38
C LEU A 160 -0.81 -11.96 5.70
N ASP A 161 -0.76 -11.18 6.78
CA ASP A 161 -1.29 -11.58 8.09
C ASP A 161 -2.80 -11.87 8.05
N ALA A 162 -3.56 -11.03 7.33
CA ALA A 162 -4.98 -11.24 7.12
C ALA A 162 -5.28 -12.51 6.29
N GLU A 163 -4.52 -12.75 5.22
CA GLU A 163 -4.63 -13.97 4.41
C GLU A 163 -4.32 -15.23 5.21
N LEU A 164 -3.23 -15.19 6.00
CA LEU A 164 -2.84 -16.30 6.87
C LEU A 164 -3.92 -16.59 7.92
N SER A 165 -4.46 -15.55 8.56
CA SER A 165 -5.52 -15.69 9.55
C SER A 165 -6.80 -16.30 8.96
N ALA A 166 -7.17 -15.92 7.74
CA ALA A 166 -8.29 -16.50 7.03
C ALA A 166 -8.06 -17.99 6.69
N TRP A 167 -6.84 -18.34 6.28
CA TRP A 167 -6.47 -19.73 6.01
C TRP A 167 -6.53 -20.60 7.27
N ILE A 168 -5.98 -20.14 8.40
CA ILE A 168 -6.04 -20.85 9.69
C ILE A 168 -7.50 -21.13 10.08
N THR A 169 -8.34 -20.11 10.00
CA THR A 169 -9.78 -20.23 10.30
C THR A 169 -10.45 -21.28 9.41
N SER A 170 -10.09 -21.33 8.12
CA SER A 170 -10.61 -22.34 7.18
C SER A 170 -10.19 -23.77 7.55
N VAL A 171 -8.93 -23.95 7.97
CA VAL A 171 -8.40 -25.24 8.40
C VAL A 171 -9.11 -25.72 9.67
N ASP A 172 -9.29 -24.83 10.66
CA ASP A 172 -9.97 -25.17 11.93
C ASP A 172 -11.42 -25.61 11.72
N VAL A 173 -12.15 -24.94 10.82
CA VAL A 173 -13.51 -25.34 10.46
C VAL A 173 -13.54 -26.72 9.81
N LYS A 174 -12.57 -27.03 8.93
CA LYS A 174 -12.47 -28.35 8.30
C LYS A 174 -12.18 -29.44 9.33
N HIS A 175 -11.25 -29.21 10.25
CA HIS A 175 -10.93 -30.16 11.32
C HIS A 175 -12.13 -30.38 12.24
N THR A 176 -12.82 -29.32 12.64
CA THR A 176 -14.04 -29.42 13.46
C THR A 176 -15.08 -30.29 12.76
N THR A 177 -15.34 -30.03 11.49
CA THR A 177 -16.31 -30.81 10.68
C THR A 177 -15.90 -32.29 10.53
N TRP A 178 -14.60 -32.55 10.39
CA TRP A 178 -14.09 -33.92 10.27
C TRP A 178 -14.20 -34.69 11.58
N ASN A 179 -13.84 -34.06 12.70
CA ASN A 179 -14.03 -34.62 14.04
C ASN A 179 -15.50 -34.93 14.30
N ASP A 180 -16.40 -33.98 14.02
CA ASP A 180 -17.85 -34.19 14.17
C ASP A 180 -18.35 -35.39 13.34
N ARG A 181 -17.83 -35.56 12.13
CA ARG A 181 -18.17 -36.72 11.29
C ARG A 181 -17.65 -38.01 11.91
N GLN A 182 -16.39 -38.03 12.34
CA GLN A 182 -15.78 -39.21 12.95
C GLN A 182 -16.52 -39.62 14.23
N ASP A 183 -16.87 -38.66 15.07
CA ASP A 183 -17.62 -38.91 16.30
C ASP A 183 -19.00 -39.52 16.00
N ASN A 184 -19.70 -39.02 14.98
CA ASN A 184 -20.96 -39.59 14.52
C ASN A 184 -20.79 -41.02 13.96
N GLU A 185 -19.73 -41.29 13.21
CA GLU A 185 -19.45 -42.64 12.69
C GLU A 185 -19.13 -43.62 13.83
N ILE A 186 -18.28 -43.21 14.78
CA ILE A 186 -17.94 -44.01 15.97
C ILE A 186 -19.17 -44.29 16.82
N ALA A 187 -20.01 -43.29 17.08
CA ALA A 187 -21.24 -43.45 17.85
C ALA A 187 -22.21 -44.45 17.17
N SER A 188 -22.28 -44.46 15.84
CA SER A 188 -23.09 -45.44 15.10
C SER A 188 -22.53 -46.84 15.20
N LEU A 189 -21.21 -47.00 15.09
CA LEU A 189 -20.53 -48.30 15.25
C LEU A 189 -20.76 -48.85 16.67
N GLN A 190 -20.62 -48.01 17.70
CA GLN A 190 -20.86 -48.39 19.09
C GLN A 190 -22.31 -48.85 19.32
N ALA A 191 -23.30 -48.11 18.80
CA ALA A 191 -24.70 -48.50 18.89
C ALA A 191 -24.98 -49.83 18.16
N GLY A 192 -24.37 -50.02 16.99
CA GLY A 192 -24.43 -51.28 16.22
C GLY A 192 -23.88 -52.47 17.00
N ILE A 193 -22.71 -52.33 17.63
CA ILE A 193 -22.10 -53.39 18.44
C ILE A 193 -22.96 -53.70 19.67
N ALA A 194 -23.44 -52.69 20.39
CA ALA A 194 -24.29 -52.87 21.57
C ALA A 194 -25.63 -53.56 21.25
N SER A 195 -26.12 -53.43 20.00
CA SER A 195 -27.38 -54.03 19.54
C SER A 195 -27.31 -55.53 19.21
N ASN A 196 -26.18 -56.19 19.44
CA ASN A 196 -26.00 -57.64 19.29
C ASN A 196 -26.49 -58.20 17.93
N GLY A 197 -26.25 -57.45 16.84
CA GLY A 197 -26.59 -57.85 15.47
C GLY A 197 -28.00 -57.47 15.00
N THR A 198 -28.80 -56.79 15.80
CA THR A 198 -30.06 -56.18 15.33
C THR A 198 -29.76 -54.76 14.87
N ALA A 199 -29.78 -54.48 13.55
CA ALA A 199 -29.49 -53.15 12.97
C ALA A 199 -29.90 -52.01 13.92
N ALA A 200 -28.91 -51.29 14.47
CA ALA A 200 -29.14 -50.24 15.46
C ALA A 200 -29.83 -49.07 14.78
N TYR A 201 -31.16 -49.17 14.77
CA TYR A 201 -32.02 -48.05 14.45
C TYR A 201 -31.80 -47.01 15.55
N VAL A 202 -31.71 -45.75 15.17
CA VAL A 202 -31.66 -44.70 16.11
C VAL A 202 -32.72 -43.66 15.76
N PRO A 203 -33.58 -43.33 16.74
CA PRO A 203 -34.81 -42.62 16.47
C PRO A 203 -34.58 -41.16 16.08
N TYR A 204 -35.30 -40.74 15.04
CA TYR A 204 -35.43 -39.33 14.67
C TYR A 204 -36.90 -39.05 14.38
N LYS A 205 -37.52 -38.16 15.17
CA LYS A 205 -38.92 -37.78 15.03
C LYS A 205 -39.04 -36.48 14.24
N PHE A 206 -39.85 -36.50 13.20
CA PHE A 206 -40.18 -35.33 12.39
C PHE A 206 -41.69 -35.08 12.45
N VAL A 207 -42.09 -33.89 12.90
CA VAL A 207 -43.49 -33.46 12.91
C VAL A 207 -43.68 -32.49 11.76
N ALA A 208 -44.39 -32.92 10.72
CA ALA A 208 -44.60 -32.08 9.56
C ALA A 208 -45.57 -30.93 9.88
N LYS A 209 -45.31 -29.75 9.30
CA LYS A 209 -46.19 -28.56 9.45
C LYS A 209 -47.20 -28.41 8.31
N GLY A 210 -47.13 -29.30 7.31
CA GLY A 210 -48.06 -29.38 6.18
C GLY A 210 -47.35 -29.20 4.83
N GLY A 211 -47.54 -30.16 3.92
CA GLY A 211 -47.05 -30.10 2.54
C GLY A 211 -45.59 -30.54 2.31
N GLU A 212 -44.86 -30.92 3.35
CA GLU A 212 -43.46 -31.36 3.24
C GLU A 212 -43.35 -32.75 2.59
N THR A 213 -42.57 -32.84 1.52
CA THR A 213 -42.33 -34.09 0.77
C THR A 213 -40.94 -34.67 1.00
N THR A 214 -40.09 -33.96 1.73
CA THR A 214 -38.70 -34.34 2.00
C THR A 214 -38.36 -34.23 3.46
N ILE A 215 -37.62 -35.21 3.99
CA ILE A 215 -37.11 -35.22 5.35
C ILE A 215 -35.60 -35.38 5.27
N SER A 216 -34.86 -34.47 5.90
CA SER A 216 -33.40 -34.51 5.99
C SER A 216 -33.00 -34.57 7.47
N PRO A 217 -32.86 -35.77 8.05
CA PRO A 217 -32.28 -35.94 9.37
C PRO A 217 -30.86 -35.33 9.45
N PRO A 218 -30.43 -34.89 10.64
CA PRO A 218 -29.09 -34.32 10.84
C PRO A 218 -27.96 -35.38 10.79
N TYR A 219 -28.30 -36.65 10.56
CA TYR A 219 -27.35 -37.76 10.49
C TYR A 219 -27.23 -38.28 9.06
N ILE A 220 -26.10 -38.90 8.74
CA ILE A 220 -25.91 -39.61 7.47
C ILE A 220 -26.55 -41.00 7.59
N PHE A 221 -27.52 -41.31 6.75
CA PHE A 221 -28.18 -42.62 6.69
C PHE A 221 -28.26 -43.14 5.24
N ARG A 222 -28.13 -44.45 5.09
CA ARG A 222 -28.29 -45.16 3.80
C ARG A 222 -29.58 -45.96 3.73
N THR A 223 -30.10 -46.35 4.89
CA THR A 223 -31.32 -47.14 5.05
C THR A 223 -32.11 -46.55 6.20
N ALA A 224 -33.43 -46.49 6.08
CA ALA A 224 -34.31 -46.01 7.14
C ALA A 224 -35.45 -47.01 7.37
N ARG A 225 -35.87 -47.16 8.62
CA ARG A 225 -37.16 -47.74 8.96
C ARG A 225 -38.13 -46.59 9.22
N VAL A 226 -39.22 -46.56 8.46
CA VAL A 226 -40.10 -45.39 8.41
C VAL A 226 -41.45 -45.78 8.97
N GLN A 227 -41.98 -45.00 9.91
CA GLN A 227 -43.38 -45.13 10.31
C GLN A 227 -44.09 -43.78 10.18
N ARG A 228 -45.30 -43.83 9.64
CA ARG A 228 -46.22 -42.69 9.54
C ARG A 228 -47.44 -43.03 10.40
N ASN A 229 -47.78 -42.22 11.39
CA ASN A 229 -48.88 -42.47 12.33
C ASN A 229 -48.83 -43.84 13.03
N GLY A 230 -47.63 -44.38 13.27
CA GLY A 230 -47.47 -45.73 13.82
C GLY A 230 -47.61 -46.87 12.80
N VAL A 231 -47.85 -46.57 11.52
CA VAL A 231 -47.87 -47.54 10.42
C VAL A 231 -46.51 -47.57 9.73
N MET A 232 -45.88 -48.75 9.70
CA MET A 232 -44.62 -48.99 8.98
C MET A 232 -44.79 -48.73 7.48
N GLN A 233 -43.79 -48.08 6.88
CA GLN A 233 -43.71 -47.77 5.46
C GLN A 233 -42.50 -48.51 4.88
N PHE A 234 -42.62 -48.99 3.65
CA PHE A 234 -41.54 -49.70 2.96
C PHE A 234 -41.13 -48.95 1.70
N GLU A 235 -39.83 -48.88 1.45
CA GLU A 235 -39.25 -48.30 0.25
C GLU A 235 -39.59 -49.11 -1.01
N ILE A 236 -39.64 -50.44 -0.90
CA ILE A 236 -39.98 -51.35 -2.00
C ILE A 236 -41.41 -51.17 -2.52
N ASP A 237 -42.33 -50.74 -1.65
CA ASP A 237 -43.73 -50.48 -2.00
C ASP A 237 -43.93 -49.07 -2.59
N GLY A 238 -42.83 -48.34 -2.83
CA GLY A 238 -42.86 -47.00 -3.40
C GLY A 238 -43.41 -45.92 -2.47
N ALA A 239 -43.49 -46.18 -1.16
CA ALA A 239 -44.00 -45.20 -0.18
C ALA A 239 -43.02 -44.03 -0.02
N TYR A 240 -41.72 -44.30 0.00
CA TYR A 240 -40.66 -43.29 0.04
C TYR A 240 -39.42 -43.82 -0.69
N SER A 241 -38.48 -42.92 -0.99
CA SER A 241 -37.15 -43.25 -1.51
C SER A 241 -36.08 -42.53 -0.70
N ILE A 242 -34.89 -43.13 -0.58
CA ILE A 242 -33.73 -42.51 0.06
C ILE A 242 -32.68 -42.17 -1.00
N SER A 243 -32.33 -40.90 -1.11
CA SER A 243 -31.24 -40.47 -1.99
C SER A 243 -30.52 -39.26 -1.42
N GLY A 244 -29.18 -39.31 -1.46
CA GLY A 244 -28.34 -38.19 -1.02
C GLY A 244 -28.57 -37.76 0.42
N ASN A 245 -28.75 -38.71 1.34
CA ASN A 245 -29.06 -38.45 2.75
C ASN A 245 -30.41 -37.73 3.00
N VAL A 246 -31.35 -37.85 2.07
CA VAL A 246 -32.68 -37.27 2.16
C VAL A 246 -33.71 -38.36 1.89
N LEU A 247 -34.74 -38.43 2.72
CA LEU A 247 -35.91 -39.25 2.51
C LEU A 247 -36.94 -38.43 1.74
N ARG A 248 -37.41 -38.94 0.60
CA ARG A 248 -38.45 -38.30 -0.23
C ARG A 248 -39.69 -39.18 -0.27
N TRP A 249 -40.84 -38.61 0.06
CA TRP A 249 -42.13 -39.29 -0.08
C TRP A 249 -42.55 -39.31 -1.54
N LEU A 250 -42.92 -40.48 -2.07
CA LEU A 250 -43.53 -40.58 -3.39
C LEU A 250 -45.03 -40.32 -3.26
N LEU A 251 -45.57 -39.47 -4.13
CA LEU A 251 -47.00 -39.15 -4.22
C LEU A 251 -47.75 -40.32 -4.89
N LEU A 252 -47.87 -41.46 -4.23
CA LEU A 252 -48.84 -42.48 -4.61
C LEU A 252 -50.08 -42.32 -3.71
N TYR A 253 -51.19 -41.95 -4.35
CA TYR A 253 -52.54 -41.75 -3.80
C TYR A 253 -52.81 -40.49 -2.99
N GLY A 254 -53.22 -39.43 -3.70
CA GLY A 254 -54.19 -38.44 -3.22
C GLY A 254 -53.68 -37.44 -2.18
N ARG A 255 -54.07 -36.18 -2.34
CA ARG A 255 -53.88 -35.14 -1.32
C ARG A 255 -54.46 -35.61 0.02
N VAL A 256 -53.63 -36.05 0.96
CA VAL A 256 -54.02 -36.18 2.37
C VAL A 256 -52.82 -35.81 3.27
N MET A 257 -53.10 -34.92 4.20
CA MET A 257 -52.18 -34.20 5.06
C MET A 257 -51.45 -35.13 6.04
N LEU A 258 -50.17 -34.85 6.31
CA LEU A 258 -49.47 -35.43 7.46
C LEU A 258 -50.09 -34.86 8.75
N TYR A 259 -50.88 -35.67 9.44
CA TYR A 259 -50.88 -35.65 10.90
C TYR A 259 -49.98 -36.80 11.34
N ASP A 260 -49.12 -36.55 12.35
CA ASP A 260 -48.18 -37.47 13.01
C ASP A 260 -47.39 -38.48 12.14
N ALA A 261 -46.08 -38.26 11.94
CA ALA A 261 -45.17 -39.33 11.50
C ALA A 261 -44.19 -39.68 12.64
N ARG A 262 -44.06 -40.98 12.95
CA ARG A 262 -43.09 -41.50 13.90
C ARG A 262 -42.02 -42.27 13.13
N LEU A 263 -40.99 -41.56 12.71
CA LEU A 263 -39.91 -42.14 11.95
C LEU A 263 -38.92 -42.84 12.91
N ALA A 264 -38.66 -44.13 12.69
CA ALA A 264 -37.71 -44.94 13.47
C ALA A 264 -36.48 -45.21 12.60
N LEU A 265 -35.73 -44.16 12.29
CA LEU A 265 -34.51 -44.23 11.48
C LEU A 265 -33.44 -45.11 12.13
N ALA A 266 -32.40 -45.47 11.37
CA ALA A 266 -31.10 -45.85 11.90
C ALA A 266 -30.15 -44.65 11.84
N GLY A 267 -30.06 -43.85 12.92
CA GLY A 267 -29.10 -42.72 13.09
C GLY A 267 -29.25 -41.84 14.37
N ILE A 268 -28.18 -41.79 15.19
CA ILE A 268 -27.92 -41.38 16.60
C ILE A 268 -28.97 -40.53 17.38
N GLN A 269 -29.13 -40.75 18.71
CA GLN A 269 -29.99 -39.95 19.58
C GLN A 269 -29.10 -38.86 20.22
N THR A 270 -28.95 -37.69 19.60
CA THR A 270 -28.33 -36.55 20.30
C THR A 270 -29.34 -35.93 21.26
N VAL A 271 -29.06 -36.00 22.56
CA VAL A 271 -29.78 -35.29 23.60
C VAL A 271 -29.57 -33.78 23.40
N LEU A 272 -30.64 -33.08 23.04
CA LEU A 272 -30.76 -31.63 23.10
C LEU A 272 -30.91 -31.20 24.57
N THR A 273 -29.81 -30.81 25.22
CA THR A 273 -29.86 -30.01 26.45
C THR A 273 -28.83 -28.89 26.39
N TRP A 274 -29.17 -27.77 25.75
CA TRP A 274 -28.54 -26.45 25.96
C TRP A 274 -29.49 -25.31 25.55
N LEU A 275 -30.74 -25.34 26.01
CA LEU A 275 -31.66 -24.20 25.85
C LEU A 275 -32.53 -23.95 27.08
N ALA A 276 -31.91 -23.89 28.26
CA ALA A 276 -32.56 -23.36 29.47
C ALA A 276 -31.51 -22.96 30.53
N LEU A 277 -30.68 -21.92 30.29
CA LEU A 277 -29.98 -21.18 31.37
C LEU A 277 -29.17 -19.94 30.91
N ARG A 278 -29.64 -19.16 29.93
CA ARG A 278 -29.07 -17.81 29.66
C ARG A 278 -30.12 -16.73 29.35
N LYS A 279 -31.18 -16.72 30.16
CA LYS A 279 -32.13 -15.60 30.29
C LYS A 279 -32.39 -15.27 31.76
N ILE A 280 -31.33 -15.22 32.56
CA ILE A 280 -31.27 -14.53 33.85
C ILE A 280 -29.87 -13.92 33.88
N ASP A 281 -29.73 -12.71 33.36
CA ASP A 281 -28.73 -11.70 33.72
C ASP A 281 -28.91 -10.49 32.81
N LEU A 282 -30.06 -9.85 32.96
CA LEU A 282 -30.20 -8.43 32.66
C LEU A 282 -31.39 -7.86 33.44
N LEU A 283 -31.23 -7.73 34.77
CA LEU A 283 -31.83 -6.65 35.54
C LEU A 283 -31.29 -6.67 36.98
N ILE A 284 -30.84 -5.50 37.43
CA ILE A 284 -30.50 -5.11 38.82
C ILE A 284 -29.04 -5.36 39.24
N ARG A 285 -28.15 -4.41 38.90
CA ARG A 285 -27.56 -3.49 39.88
C ARG A 285 -26.94 -2.26 39.19
N THR A 286 -27.58 -1.13 39.46
CA THR A 286 -26.92 0.12 39.89
C THR A 286 -25.74 -0.13 40.82
#